data_AF-A0A7C1L0F4-F1
#
_entry.id   AF-A0A7C1L0F4-F1
#
_cell.length_a   1.000
_cell.length_b   1.000
_cell.length_c   1.000
_cell.angle_alpha   90.00
_cell.angle_beta   90.00
_cell.angle_gamma   90.00
#
_symmetry.space_group_name_H-M   'P 1'
#
loop_
_entity.id
_entity.type
_entity.pdbx_description
1 polymer ?
#
loop_
_entity_poly.entity_id
_entity_poly.type
_entity_poly.pdbx_seq_one_letter_code
_entity_poly.pdbx_strand_id
1 'polypeptide(L)'
;MDGGVISLAISFSICYIFAILVAVTKADVIWGSTEWLSLISIYVLGLIYISLFYLIGLYVSTKTRQPHISMLAALLIWAFLVLVMPTLPDYLGKEIFPAPSTTKFMYDGQLGWEHERREVLRKIKKPYQDRGFTSVEIDSIAKGEIDAALKPLQEKRRKSEQDFMKKIGFQFAASTAVAMLSPFASFTLAGNELSATGISNQIYFKKLTEPYQSAFWKYIRERQKEERAKGRNADMNTQLDLSGRPKFEYKETPFILRIAAAAVPILFLIIFNILFFVLAVKAFLRYDVR
;
A
#
# COMPACT_ATOMS: atom_id res chain seq x y z
N MET A 1 -31.50 12.57 17.48
CA MET A 1 -30.79 12.72 16.19
C MET A 1 -31.38 13.93 15.51
N ASP A 2 -30.60 15.00 15.38
CA ASP A 2 -31.07 16.27 14.84
C ASP A 2 -31.42 16.13 13.35
N GLY A 3 -32.49 16.80 12.90
CA GLY A 3 -33.01 16.65 11.53
C GLY A 3 -32.01 16.97 10.41
N GLY A 4 -30.97 17.76 10.71
CA GLY A 4 -29.89 18.08 9.76
C GLY A 4 -29.04 16.87 9.36
N VAL A 5 -28.64 16.03 10.31
CA VAL A 5 -27.83 14.83 10.02
C VAL A 5 -28.62 13.82 9.19
N ILE A 6 -29.91 13.65 9.50
CA ILE A 6 -30.80 12.73 8.81
C ILE A 6 -30.99 13.16 7.34
N SER A 7 -31.20 14.45 7.10
CA SER A 7 -31.34 14.98 5.73
C SER A 7 -30.08 14.73 4.87
N LEU A 8 -28.90 14.99 5.42
CA LEU A 8 -27.63 14.73 4.75
C LEU A 8 -27.42 13.23 4.50
N ALA A 9 -27.73 12.38 5.48
CA ALA A 9 -27.61 10.93 5.35
C ALA A 9 -28.55 10.38 4.27
N ILE A 10 -29.79 10.87 4.17
CA ILE A 10 -30.73 10.48 3.11
C ILE A 10 -30.21 10.88 1.73
N SER A 11 -29.79 12.13 1.57
CA SER A 11 -29.24 12.63 0.31
C SER A 11 -28.02 11.82 -0.14
N PHE A 12 -27.09 11.57 0.79
CA PHE A 12 -25.94 10.71 0.53
C PHE A 12 -26.35 9.27 0.15
N SER A 13 -27.34 8.70 0.84
CA SER A 13 -27.81 7.35 0.55
C SER A 13 -28.38 7.22 -0.86
N ILE A 14 -29.11 8.23 -1.34
CA ILE A 14 -29.64 8.24 -2.71
C ILE A 14 -28.49 8.24 -3.73
N CYS A 15 -27.49 9.11 -3.54
CA CYS A 15 -26.30 9.16 -4.40
C CYS A 15 -25.51 7.84 -4.35
N TYR A 16 -25.40 7.23 -3.17
CA TYR A 16 -24.67 5.99 -2.96
C TYR A 16 -25.36 4.79 -3.64
N ILE A 17 -26.68 4.69 -3.53
CA ILE A 17 -27.48 3.67 -4.22
C ILE A 17 -27.34 3.82 -5.74
N PHE A 18 -27.38 5.06 -6.24
CA PHE A 18 -27.15 5.32 -7.66
C PHE A 18 -25.75 4.88 -8.10
N ALA A 19 -24.71 5.14 -7.30
CA ALA A 19 -23.35 4.67 -7.60
C ALA A 19 -23.25 3.14 -7.64
N ILE A 20 -23.91 2.43 -6.71
CA ILE A 20 -23.99 0.96 -6.75
C ILE A 20 -24.72 0.48 -8.00
N LEU A 21 -25.84 1.11 -8.36
CA LEU A 21 -26.61 0.75 -9.56
C LEU A 21 -25.71 0.84 -10.80
N VAL A 22 -24.97 1.94 -10.95
CA VAL A 22 -23.99 2.10 -12.04
C VAL A 22 -22.91 1.02 -12.00
N ALA A 23 -22.37 0.71 -10.82
CA ALA A 23 -21.35 -0.31 -10.66
C ALA A 23 -21.85 -1.70 -11.09
N VAL A 24 -23.08 -2.08 -10.70
CA VAL A 24 -23.68 -3.38 -11.05
C VAL A 24 -23.96 -3.51 -12.56
N THR A 25 -24.25 -2.41 -13.26
CA THR A 25 -24.44 -2.44 -14.73
C THR A 25 -23.16 -2.66 -15.53
N LYS A 26 -21.97 -2.52 -14.92
CA LYS A 26 -20.70 -2.82 -15.56
C LYS A 26 -20.44 -4.34 -15.46
N ALA A 27 -20.60 -5.02 -16.59
CA ALA A 27 -20.73 -6.48 -16.71
C ALA A 27 -19.50 -7.34 -16.32
N ASP A 28 -18.38 -6.73 -15.93
CA ASP A 28 -17.09 -7.44 -15.73
C ASP A 28 -16.68 -7.57 -14.25
N VAL A 29 -17.61 -7.29 -13.32
CA VAL A 29 -17.35 -7.41 -11.88
C VAL A 29 -17.99 -8.70 -11.36
N ILE A 30 -17.16 -9.61 -10.86
CA ILE A 30 -17.62 -10.80 -10.15
C ILE A 30 -17.98 -10.37 -8.72
N TRP A 31 -19.28 -10.23 -8.45
CA TRP A 31 -19.77 -9.83 -7.13
C TRP A 31 -19.79 -11.03 -6.17
N GLY A 32 -18.87 -11.07 -5.23
CA GLY A 32 -18.87 -12.01 -4.10
C GLY A 32 -19.34 -11.36 -2.80
N SER A 33 -19.35 -12.15 -1.72
CA SER A 33 -19.77 -11.69 -0.39
C SER A 33 -18.81 -10.65 0.21
N THR A 34 -17.52 -10.73 -0.11
CA THR A 34 -16.48 -9.78 0.31
C THR A 34 -16.74 -8.38 -0.24
N GLU A 35 -17.19 -8.29 -1.50
CA GLU A 35 -17.40 -7.04 -2.23
C GLU A 35 -18.60 -6.29 -1.66
N TRP A 36 -19.68 -7.00 -1.35
CA TRP A 36 -20.84 -6.43 -0.66
C TRP A 36 -20.49 -5.90 0.73
N LEU A 37 -19.67 -6.62 1.50
CA LEU A 37 -19.19 -6.17 2.80
C LEU A 37 -18.30 -4.92 2.68
N SER A 38 -17.43 -4.87 1.66
CA SER A 38 -16.63 -3.69 1.33
C SER A 38 -17.53 -2.48 1.01
N LEU A 39 -18.59 -2.65 0.21
CA LEU A 39 -19.54 -1.58 -0.08
C LEU A 39 -20.23 -1.07 1.19
N ILE A 40 -20.82 -1.96 1.99
CA ILE A 40 -21.48 -1.57 3.25
C ILE A 40 -20.51 -0.81 4.17
N SER A 41 -19.25 -1.25 4.25
CA SER A 41 -18.24 -0.59 5.07
C SER A 41 -17.88 0.81 4.55
N ILE A 42 -17.76 0.97 3.24
CA ILE A 42 -17.52 2.28 2.60
C ILE A 42 -18.72 3.22 2.82
N TYR A 43 -19.94 2.70 2.80
CA TYR A 43 -21.14 3.47 3.10
C TYR A 43 -21.13 3.98 4.55
N VAL A 44 -20.86 3.11 5.52
CA VAL A 44 -20.75 3.49 6.95
C VAL A 44 -19.62 4.51 7.15
N LEU A 45 -18.47 4.30 6.50
CA LEU A 45 -17.36 5.24 6.51
C LEU A 45 -17.77 6.62 5.96
N GLY A 46 -18.56 6.65 4.88
CA GLY A 46 -19.12 7.87 4.31
C GLY A 46 -20.05 8.62 5.27
N LEU A 47 -20.89 7.89 6.01
CA LEU A 47 -21.75 8.50 7.04
C LEU A 47 -20.94 9.15 8.17
N ILE A 48 -19.88 8.48 8.65
CA ILE A 48 -18.96 9.02 9.67
C ILE A 48 -18.23 10.27 9.16
N TYR A 49 -17.90 10.30 7.87
CA TYR A 49 -17.23 11.44 7.25
C TYR A 49 -18.17 12.64 7.08
N ILE A 50 -19.42 12.42 6.66
CA ILE A 50 -20.42 13.48 6.54
C ILE A 50 -20.83 14.02 7.90
N SER A 51 -20.96 13.17 8.93
CA SER A 51 -21.27 13.62 10.29
C SER A 51 -20.19 14.56 10.83
N LEU A 52 -18.92 14.34 10.48
CA LEU A 52 -17.84 15.24 10.85
C LEU A 52 -18.05 16.65 10.30
N PHE A 53 -18.35 16.80 9.01
CA PHE A 53 -18.60 18.12 8.42
C PHE A 53 -19.82 18.80 9.00
N TYR A 54 -20.86 18.04 9.31
CA TYR A 54 -22.00 18.57 10.04
C TYR A 54 -21.59 19.13 11.41
N LEU A 55 -20.77 18.40 12.18
CA LEU A 55 -20.28 18.85 13.48
C LEU A 55 -19.37 20.07 13.38
N ILE A 56 -18.51 20.15 12.36
CA ILE A 56 -17.69 21.34 12.07
C ILE A 56 -18.59 22.53 11.76
N GLY A 57 -19.57 22.37 10.88
CA GLY A 57 -20.54 23.42 10.54
C GLY A 57 -21.34 23.89 11.76
N LEU A 58 -21.78 22.95 12.61
CA LEU A 58 -22.46 23.24 13.86
C LEU A 58 -21.56 24.02 14.83
N TYR A 59 -20.31 23.61 15.01
CA TYR A 59 -19.34 24.32 15.83
C TYR A 59 -19.11 25.76 15.35
N VAL A 60 -18.91 25.96 14.04
CA VAL A 60 -18.75 27.31 13.45
C VAL A 60 -20.01 28.15 13.66
N SER A 61 -21.19 27.56 13.45
CA SER A 61 -22.48 28.25 13.64
C SER A 61 -22.67 28.74 15.07
N THR A 62 -22.33 27.94 16.08
CA THR A 62 -22.41 28.37 17.49
C THR A 62 -21.43 29.49 17.85
N LYS A 63 -20.39 29.73 17.05
CA LYS A 63 -19.39 30.79 17.28
C LYS A 63 -19.71 32.09 16.57
N THR A 64 -20.60 32.07 15.57
CA THR A 64 -20.85 33.23 14.71
C THR A 64 -22.28 33.73 14.87
N ARG A 65 -22.42 35.00 15.28
CA ARG A 65 -23.74 35.63 15.50
C ARG A 65 -24.49 35.99 14.21
N GLN A 66 -23.79 36.03 13.07
CA GLN A 66 -24.37 36.40 11.78
C GLN A 66 -24.36 35.20 10.80
N PRO A 67 -25.52 34.77 10.27
CA PRO A 67 -25.63 33.58 9.43
C PRO A 67 -24.72 33.59 8.18
N HIS A 68 -24.55 34.75 7.55
CA HIS A 68 -23.73 34.88 6.34
C HIS A 68 -22.23 34.66 6.61
N ILE A 69 -21.70 35.17 7.74
CA ILE A 69 -20.31 34.98 8.15
C ILE A 69 -20.06 33.51 8.49
N SER A 70 -21.03 32.84 9.14
CA SER A 70 -20.94 31.41 9.45
C SER A 70 -20.85 30.57 8.18
N MET A 71 -21.65 30.92 7.16
CA MET A 71 -21.67 30.19 5.89
C MET A 71 -20.36 30.39 5.11
N LEU A 72 -19.83 31.62 5.09
CA LEU A 72 -18.56 31.95 4.43
C LEU A 72 -17.36 31.28 5.16
N ALA A 73 -17.35 31.29 6.50
CA ALA A 73 -16.35 30.63 7.31
C ALA A 73 -16.38 29.10 7.16
N ALA A 74 -17.57 28.49 7.14
CA ALA A 74 -17.72 27.06 6.90
C ALA A 74 -17.19 26.66 5.52
N LEU A 75 -17.47 27.47 4.48
CA LEU A 75 -16.96 27.23 3.13
C LEU A 75 -15.43 27.35 3.06
N LEU A 76 -14.84 28.35 3.73
CA LEU A 76 -13.39 28.52 3.80
C LEU A 76 -12.70 27.39 4.55
N ILE A 77 -13.25 26.98 5.70
CA ILE A 77 -12.74 25.85 6.49
C ILE A 77 -12.84 24.56 5.67
N TRP A 78 -13.97 24.33 5.01
CA TRP A 78 -14.15 23.19 4.12
C TRP A 78 -13.13 23.19 2.98
N ALA A 79 -12.97 24.32 2.27
CA ALA A 79 -12.02 24.45 1.17
C ALA A 79 -10.58 24.23 1.64
N PHE A 80 -10.21 24.76 2.81
CA PHE A 80 -8.90 24.52 3.40
C PHE A 80 -8.68 23.04 3.74
N LEU A 81 -9.67 22.39 4.38
CA LEU A 81 -9.59 20.97 4.77
C LEU A 81 -9.57 20.01 3.59
N VAL A 82 -10.24 20.35 2.48
CA VAL A 82 -10.39 19.46 1.31
C VAL A 82 -9.38 19.77 0.21
N LEU A 83 -8.93 21.02 0.04
CA LEU A 83 -8.01 21.37 -1.04
C LEU A 83 -6.57 21.56 -0.57
N VAL A 84 -6.37 22.22 0.56
CA VAL A 84 -5.01 22.58 1.05
C VAL A 84 -4.43 21.45 1.90
N MET A 85 -5.20 20.96 2.86
CA MET A 85 -4.80 19.88 3.77
C MET A 85 -4.32 18.58 3.11
N PRO A 86 -4.91 18.06 2.02
CA PRO A 86 -4.37 16.84 1.39
C PRO A 86 -3.03 17.04 0.68
N THR A 87 -2.68 18.27 0.29
CA THR A 87 -1.40 18.53 -0.41
C THR A 87 -0.25 18.80 0.57
N LEU A 88 -0.56 19.23 1.79
CA LEU A 88 0.41 19.49 2.87
C LEU A 88 1.38 18.33 3.15
N PRO A 89 0.96 17.05 3.20
CA PRO A 89 1.87 15.92 3.40
C PRO A 89 2.91 15.75 2.29
N ASP A 90 2.57 16.05 1.03
CA ASP A 90 3.52 15.92 -0.10
C ASP A 90 4.58 17.03 -0.07
N TYR A 91 4.19 18.24 0.35
CA TYR A 91 5.11 19.36 0.53
C TYR A 91 6.00 19.20 1.77
N LEU A 92 5.41 18.87 2.92
CA LEU A 92 6.13 18.69 4.18
C LEU A 92 6.89 17.36 4.23
N GLY A 93 6.45 16.35 3.48
CA GLY A 93 7.04 15.02 3.47
C GLY A 93 8.49 15.02 3.02
N LYS A 94 8.85 15.86 2.04
CA LYS A 94 10.24 15.95 1.55
C LYS A 94 11.21 16.50 2.58
N GLU A 95 10.74 17.35 3.49
CA GLU A 95 11.58 18.10 4.43
C GLU A 95 11.57 17.48 5.84
N ILE A 96 10.43 16.93 6.28
CA ILE A 96 10.28 16.27 7.59
C ILE A 96 10.69 14.80 7.50
N PHE A 97 10.45 14.13 6.38
CA PHE A 97 10.76 12.70 6.17
C PHE A 97 11.47 12.49 4.82
N PRO A 98 12.75 12.87 4.68
CA PRO A 98 13.47 12.69 3.42
C PRO A 98 13.36 11.24 2.96
N ALA A 99 12.59 11.03 1.90
CA ALA A 99 12.34 9.72 1.34
C ALA A 99 13.68 9.20 0.80
N PRO A 100 14.21 8.08 1.32
CA PRO A 100 15.32 7.41 0.66
C PRO A 100 14.79 7.01 -0.70
N SER A 101 15.32 7.60 -1.75
CA SER A 101 14.94 7.25 -3.12
C SER A 101 15.09 5.74 -3.28
N THR A 102 13.97 5.04 -3.35
CA THR A 102 13.88 3.60 -3.57
C THR A 102 14.66 3.22 -4.83
N THR A 103 14.61 4.09 -5.85
CA THR A 103 15.43 4.01 -7.05
C THR A 103 16.92 4.01 -6.74
N LYS A 104 17.43 4.92 -5.89
CA LYS A 104 18.87 4.95 -5.57
C LYS A 104 19.29 3.77 -4.70
N PHE A 105 18.50 3.33 -3.73
CA PHE A 105 18.87 2.14 -2.94
C PHE A 105 18.81 0.86 -3.77
N MET A 106 17.81 0.69 -4.64
CA MET A 106 17.78 -0.43 -5.57
C MET A 106 18.96 -0.35 -6.55
N TYR A 107 19.24 0.83 -7.08
CA TYR A 107 20.31 1.02 -8.07
C TYR A 107 21.71 0.88 -7.45
N ASP A 108 22.05 1.63 -6.39
CA ASP A 108 23.32 1.51 -5.66
C ASP A 108 23.46 0.14 -4.97
N GLY A 109 22.38 -0.39 -4.39
CA GLY A 109 22.39 -1.69 -3.73
C GLY A 109 22.57 -2.85 -4.72
N GLN A 110 22.01 -2.75 -5.92
CA GLN A 110 22.17 -3.76 -6.97
C GLN A 110 23.52 -3.64 -7.67
N LEU A 111 23.97 -2.43 -7.99
CA LEU A 111 25.29 -2.20 -8.59
C LEU A 111 26.41 -2.55 -7.63
N GLY A 112 26.38 -2.02 -6.39
CA GLY A 112 27.39 -2.31 -5.37
C GLY A 112 27.48 -3.81 -5.08
N TRP A 113 26.34 -4.50 -5.02
CA TRP A 113 26.30 -5.95 -4.92
C TRP A 113 26.95 -6.65 -6.11
N GLU A 114 26.56 -6.30 -7.34
CA GLU A 114 27.11 -6.95 -8.53
C GLU A 114 28.61 -6.70 -8.67
N HIS A 115 29.10 -5.55 -8.20
CA HIS A 115 30.54 -5.28 -8.10
C HIS A 115 31.21 -6.18 -7.05
N GLU A 116 30.74 -6.19 -5.80
CA GLU A 116 31.31 -6.99 -4.71
C GLU A 116 31.26 -8.50 -5.03
N ARG A 117 30.15 -8.96 -5.60
CA ARG A 117 29.96 -10.35 -6.09
C ARG A 117 30.95 -10.69 -7.19
N ARG A 118 31.12 -9.83 -8.20
CA ARG A 118 32.07 -10.07 -9.30
C ARG A 118 33.50 -10.11 -8.80
N GLU A 119 33.87 -9.28 -7.85
CA GLU A 119 35.22 -9.30 -7.28
C GLU A 119 35.52 -10.60 -6.53
N VAL A 120 34.59 -11.06 -5.68
CA VAL A 120 34.74 -12.32 -4.95
C VAL A 120 34.79 -13.50 -5.92
N LEU A 121 33.90 -13.55 -6.92
CA LEU A 121 33.93 -14.59 -7.94
C LEU A 121 35.21 -14.54 -8.77
N ARG A 122 35.74 -13.35 -9.10
CA ARG A 122 37.01 -13.22 -9.83
C ARG A 122 38.17 -13.78 -9.02
N LYS A 123 38.24 -13.49 -7.71
CA LYS A 123 39.30 -14.01 -6.82
C LYS A 123 39.29 -15.54 -6.77
N ILE A 124 38.10 -16.14 -6.75
CA ILE A 124 37.94 -17.60 -6.70
C ILE A 124 38.19 -18.24 -8.07
N LYS A 125 37.69 -17.65 -9.17
CA LYS A 125 37.80 -18.26 -10.50
C LYS A 125 39.19 -18.12 -11.13
N LYS A 126 39.91 -17.04 -10.85
CA LYS A 126 41.22 -16.73 -11.48
C LYS A 126 42.27 -17.86 -11.34
N PRO A 127 42.49 -18.47 -10.15
CA PRO A 127 43.43 -19.59 -10.00
C PRO A 127 43.07 -20.84 -10.82
N TYR A 128 41.78 -21.08 -11.11
CA TYR A 128 41.35 -22.19 -11.96
C TYR A 128 41.43 -21.81 -13.44
N GLN A 129 41.17 -20.55 -13.79
CA GLN A 129 41.36 -20.05 -15.16
C GLN A 129 42.84 -20.11 -15.58
N ASP A 130 43.76 -19.74 -14.68
CA ASP A 130 45.21 -19.81 -14.92
C ASP A 130 45.71 -21.26 -15.10
N ARG A 131 44.93 -22.25 -14.66
CA ARG A 131 45.17 -23.70 -14.85
C ARG A 131 44.49 -24.27 -16.10
N GLY A 132 43.81 -23.43 -16.90
CA GLY A 132 43.19 -23.82 -18.17
C GLY A 132 41.76 -24.37 -18.07
N PHE A 133 41.10 -24.28 -16.91
CA PHE A 133 39.72 -24.76 -16.76
C PHE A 133 38.70 -23.81 -17.42
N THR A 134 37.66 -24.38 -18.03
CA THR A 134 36.56 -23.63 -18.64
C THR A 134 35.62 -23.07 -17.56
N SER A 135 34.95 -21.94 -17.80
CA SER A 135 34.04 -21.31 -16.84
C SER A 135 32.97 -22.25 -16.24
N VAL A 136 32.48 -23.20 -17.05
CA VAL A 136 31.50 -24.22 -16.65
C VAL A 136 32.11 -25.28 -15.71
N GLU A 137 33.36 -25.67 -15.94
CA GLU A 137 34.10 -26.61 -15.09
C GLU A 137 34.49 -25.98 -13.76
N ILE A 138 34.83 -24.69 -13.77
CA ILE A 138 35.15 -23.94 -12.55
C ILE A 138 33.91 -23.85 -11.65
N ASP A 139 32.74 -23.58 -12.22
CA ASP A 139 31.49 -23.50 -11.46
C ASP A 139 31.07 -24.84 -10.83
N SER A 140 31.52 -25.98 -11.38
CA SER A 140 31.27 -27.30 -10.79
C SER A 140 32.33 -27.70 -9.75
N ILE A 141 33.61 -27.44 -10.01
CA ILE A 141 34.74 -27.78 -9.13
C ILE A 141 34.77 -26.88 -7.89
N ALA A 142 34.64 -25.57 -8.07
CA ALA A 142 34.73 -24.58 -6.99
C ALA A 142 33.37 -24.29 -6.35
N LYS A 143 32.32 -25.09 -6.62
CA LYS A 143 30.95 -24.81 -6.19
C LYS A 143 30.84 -24.55 -4.68
N GLY A 144 31.45 -25.41 -3.85
CA GLY A 144 31.44 -25.26 -2.39
C GLY A 144 32.18 -24.02 -1.90
N GLU A 145 33.28 -23.65 -2.56
CA GLU A 145 34.08 -22.46 -2.25
C GLU A 145 33.35 -21.17 -2.66
N ILE A 146 32.72 -21.18 -3.84
CA ILE A 146 31.83 -20.10 -4.33
C ILE A 146 30.65 -19.92 -3.38
N ASP A 147 29.95 -20.99 -3.01
CA ASP A 147 28.80 -20.92 -2.10
C ASP A 147 29.23 -20.40 -0.71
N ALA A 148 30.37 -20.86 -0.19
CA ALA A 148 30.91 -20.39 1.10
C ALA A 148 31.29 -18.90 1.07
N ALA A 149 31.88 -18.42 -0.03
CA ALA A 149 32.28 -17.03 -0.19
C ALA A 149 31.11 -16.09 -0.48
N LEU A 150 30.04 -16.58 -1.13
CA LEU A 150 28.84 -15.80 -1.40
C LEU A 150 27.90 -15.73 -0.19
N LYS A 151 27.88 -16.72 0.70
CA LYS A 151 27.08 -16.71 1.95
C LYS A 151 27.20 -15.42 2.78
N PRO A 152 28.41 -14.93 3.16
CA PRO A 152 28.52 -13.72 3.97
C PRO A 152 28.05 -12.47 3.21
N LEU A 153 28.26 -12.42 1.89
CA LEU A 153 27.75 -11.34 1.05
C LEU A 153 26.21 -11.36 1.04
N GLN A 154 25.60 -12.51 0.80
CA GLN A 154 24.14 -12.67 0.82
C GLN A 154 23.54 -12.25 2.15
N GLU A 155 24.19 -12.60 3.27
CA GLU A 155 23.74 -12.22 4.61
C GLU A 155 23.88 -10.71 4.86
N LYS A 156 24.98 -10.09 4.42
CA LYS A 156 25.19 -8.63 4.46
C LYS A 156 24.10 -7.90 3.65
N ARG A 157 23.80 -8.38 2.45
CA ARG A 157 22.71 -7.86 1.60
C ARG A 157 21.37 -8.02 2.30
N ARG A 158 21.05 -9.21 2.79
CA ARG A 158 19.78 -9.51 3.49
C ARG A 158 19.58 -8.57 4.68
N LYS A 159 20.61 -8.36 5.50
CA LYS A 159 20.56 -7.41 6.62
C LYS A 159 20.34 -5.96 6.14
N SER A 160 21.09 -5.52 5.13
CA SER A 160 20.94 -4.18 4.56
C SER A 160 19.54 -3.93 3.99
N GLU A 161 19.01 -4.89 3.24
CA GLU A 161 17.64 -4.84 2.71
C GLU A 161 16.61 -4.82 3.85
N GLN A 162 16.79 -5.63 4.90
CA GLN A 162 15.90 -5.63 6.06
C GLN A 162 15.90 -4.30 6.81
N ASP A 163 17.07 -3.70 7.04
CA ASP A 163 17.18 -2.41 7.71
C ASP A 163 16.61 -1.28 6.87
N PHE A 164 16.81 -1.35 5.55
CA PHE A 164 16.19 -0.41 4.61
C PHE A 164 14.67 -0.51 4.61
N MET A 165 14.12 -1.73 4.54
CA MET A 165 12.68 -1.96 4.58
C MET A 165 12.06 -1.52 5.91
N LYS A 166 12.77 -1.71 7.04
CA LYS A 166 12.34 -1.17 8.34
C LYS A 166 12.29 0.35 8.34
N LYS A 167 13.33 1.02 7.83
CA LYS A 167 13.39 2.49 7.75
C LYS A 167 12.30 3.07 6.87
N ILE A 168 12.10 2.49 5.67
CA ILE A 168 11.00 2.87 4.77
C ILE A 168 9.65 2.65 5.45
N GLY A 169 9.45 1.50 6.09
CA GLY A 169 8.20 1.18 6.76
C GLY A 169 7.85 2.19 7.86
N PHE A 170 8.84 2.55 8.69
CA PHE A 170 8.66 3.57 9.73
C PHE A 170 8.34 4.95 9.16
N GLN A 171 9.11 5.41 8.16
CA GLN A 171 8.87 6.70 7.52
C GLN A 171 7.50 6.75 6.84
N PHE A 172 7.13 5.70 6.10
CA PHE A 172 5.81 5.59 5.48
C PHE A 172 4.70 5.66 6.52
N ALA A 173 4.83 4.94 7.63
CA ALA A 173 3.87 5.00 8.73
C ALA A 173 3.78 6.41 9.34
N ALA A 174 4.92 7.08 9.55
CA ALA A 174 4.96 8.43 10.10
C ALA A 174 4.34 9.47 9.14
N SER A 175 4.68 9.44 7.86
CA SER A 175 4.08 10.32 6.84
C SER A 175 2.58 10.08 6.70
N THR A 176 2.16 8.82 6.75
CA THR A 176 0.74 8.47 6.70
C THR A 176 0.02 8.96 7.97
N ALA A 177 0.61 8.82 9.16
CA ALA A 177 0.04 9.35 10.40
C ALA A 177 -0.11 10.88 10.37
N VAL A 178 0.85 11.61 9.79
CA VAL A 178 0.73 13.06 9.57
C VAL A 178 -0.37 13.37 8.56
N ALA A 179 -0.46 12.61 7.46
CA ALA A 179 -1.53 12.78 6.49
C ALA A 179 -2.91 12.53 7.13
N MET A 180 -3.03 11.54 8.02
CA MET A 180 -4.27 11.22 8.74
C MET A 180 -4.76 12.35 9.66
N LEU A 181 -3.94 13.37 9.96
CA LEU A 181 -4.42 14.60 10.61
C LEU A 181 -5.44 15.36 9.75
N SER A 182 -5.49 15.09 8.44
CA SER A 182 -6.59 15.50 7.58
C SER A 182 -7.73 14.48 7.62
N PRO A 183 -8.97 14.89 7.94
CA PRO A 183 -10.12 14.00 7.83
C PRO A 183 -10.33 13.44 6.43
N PHE A 184 -10.03 14.22 5.39
CA PHE A 184 -10.14 13.77 3.99
C PHE A 184 -9.14 12.65 3.68
N ALA A 185 -7.90 12.78 4.15
CA ALA A 185 -6.88 11.74 3.97
C ALA A 185 -7.26 10.47 4.73
N SER A 186 -7.73 10.59 5.97
CA SER A 186 -8.22 9.44 6.75
C SER A 186 -9.39 8.72 6.06
N PHE A 187 -10.34 9.46 5.50
CA PHE A 187 -11.44 8.89 4.70
C PHE A 187 -10.93 8.17 3.44
N THR A 188 -10.04 8.80 2.69
CA THR A 188 -9.51 8.25 1.43
C THR A 188 -8.66 7.00 1.68
N LEU A 189 -7.79 7.01 2.71
CA LEU A 189 -6.98 5.86 3.10
C LEU A 189 -7.85 4.70 3.58
N ALA A 190 -8.84 4.95 4.45
CA ALA A 190 -9.79 3.93 4.88
C ALA A 190 -10.56 3.33 3.69
N GLY A 191 -11.07 4.19 2.80
CA GLY A 191 -11.82 3.80 1.61
C GLY A 191 -11.01 2.89 0.70
N ASN A 192 -9.76 3.27 0.42
CA ASN A 192 -8.84 2.49 -0.41
C ASN A 192 -8.53 1.10 0.17
N GLU A 193 -8.30 1.01 1.49
CA GLU A 193 -8.07 -0.28 2.14
C GLU A 193 -9.34 -1.16 2.11
N LEU A 194 -10.53 -0.58 2.32
CA LEU A 194 -11.81 -1.29 2.25
C LEU A 194 -12.15 -1.77 0.83
N SER A 195 -11.82 -1.01 -0.21
CA SER A 195 -12.01 -1.40 -1.63
C SER A 195 -10.91 -2.31 -2.17
N ALA A 196 -9.93 -2.72 -1.35
CA ALA A 196 -8.74 -3.46 -1.79
C ALA A 196 -7.93 -2.74 -2.88
N THR A 197 -8.00 -1.41 -2.95
CA THR A 197 -7.17 -0.58 -3.83
C THR A 197 -6.02 0.10 -3.07
N GLY A 198 -5.91 -0.15 -1.77
CA GLY A 198 -4.85 0.33 -0.89
C GLY A 198 -3.53 -0.43 -1.02
N ILE A 199 -2.52 0.06 -0.30
CA ILE A 199 -1.16 -0.48 -0.35
C ILE A 199 -1.08 -1.89 0.25
N SER A 200 -1.95 -2.21 1.22
CA SER A 200 -1.98 -3.54 1.83
C SER A 200 -2.35 -4.63 0.82
N ASN A 201 -3.25 -4.32 -0.13
CA ASN A 201 -3.61 -5.25 -1.19
C ASN A 201 -2.44 -5.53 -2.13
N GLN A 202 -1.63 -4.50 -2.44
CA GLN A 202 -0.41 -4.69 -3.24
C GLN A 202 0.61 -5.59 -2.52
N ILE A 203 0.78 -5.40 -1.20
CA ILE A 203 1.65 -6.24 -0.37
C ILE A 203 1.12 -7.68 -0.33
N TYR A 204 -0.19 -7.85 -0.16
CA TYR A 204 -0.83 -9.16 -0.16
C TYR A 204 -0.67 -9.88 -1.51
N PHE A 205 -0.89 -9.17 -2.63
CA PHE A 205 -0.66 -9.69 -3.97
C PHE A 205 0.79 -10.12 -4.19
N LYS A 206 1.76 -9.33 -3.71
CA LYS A 206 3.18 -9.72 -3.75
C LYS A 206 3.43 -11.02 -2.97
N LYS A 207 2.87 -11.15 -1.76
CA LYS A 207 2.97 -12.40 -0.98
C LYS A 207 2.31 -13.59 -1.67
N LEU A 208 1.21 -13.37 -2.39
CA LEU A 208 0.53 -14.41 -3.16
C LEU A 208 1.36 -14.87 -4.37
N THR A 209 2.11 -13.96 -4.99
CA THR A 209 2.94 -14.27 -6.17
C THR A 209 4.26 -14.96 -5.81
N GLU A 210 4.80 -14.80 -4.61
CA GLU A 210 6.07 -15.42 -4.19
C GLU A 210 6.08 -16.96 -4.31
N PRO A 211 5.11 -17.70 -3.75
CA PRO A 211 5.04 -19.16 -3.92
C PRO A 211 4.88 -19.58 -5.38
N TYR A 212 4.07 -18.83 -6.15
CA TYR A 212 3.87 -19.08 -7.57
C TYR A 212 5.17 -18.91 -8.36
N GLN A 213 5.91 -17.83 -8.13
CA GLN A 213 7.21 -17.61 -8.77
C GLN A 213 8.19 -18.73 -8.41
N SER A 214 8.23 -19.15 -7.15
CA SER A 214 9.08 -20.26 -6.71
C SER A 214 8.73 -21.57 -7.43
N ALA A 215 7.44 -21.91 -7.51
CA ALA A 215 6.94 -23.08 -8.21
C ALA A 215 7.21 -23.02 -9.72
N PHE A 216 7.02 -21.86 -10.34
CA PHE A 216 7.29 -21.63 -11.75
C PHE A 216 8.78 -21.80 -12.06
N TRP A 217 9.67 -21.19 -11.27
CA TRP A 217 11.11 -21.36 -11.45
C TRP A 217 11.59 -22.78 -11.17
N LYS A 218 10.94 -23.50 -10.24
CA LYS A 218 11.20 -24.92 -10.02
C LYS A 218 10.85 -25.74 -11.27
N TYR A 219 9.66 -25.52 -11.84
CA TYR A 219 9.22 -26.14 -13.09
C TYR A 219 10.21 -25.89 -14.24
N ILE A 220 10.61 -24.63 -14.45
CA ILE A 220 11.58 -24.28 -15.51
C ILE A 220 12.92 -25.00 -15.31
N ARG A 221 13.44 -25.05 -14.07
CA ARG A 221 14.72 -25.74 -13.78
C ARG A 221 14.64 -27.23 -14.00
N GLU A 222 13.53 -27.87 -13.65
CA GLU A 222 13.32 -29.31 -13.87
C GLU A 222 13.26 -29.63 -15.35
N ARG A 223 12.49 -28.86 -16.13
CA ARG A 223 12.42 -29.01 -17.60
C ARG A 223 13.76 -28.77 -18.29
N GLN A 224 14.52 -27.76 -17.87
CA GLN A 224 15.87 -27.53 -18.39
C GLN A 224 16.83 -28.68 -18.09
N LYS A 225 16.71 -29.32 -16.91
CA LYS A 225 17.50 -30.52 -16.58
C LYS A 225 17.14 -31.71 -17.47
N GLU A 226 15.85 -31.94 -17.70
CA GLU A 226 15.37 -33.00 -18.60
C GLU A 226 15.91 -32.83 -20.02
N GLU A 227 15.84 -31.62 -20.58
CA GLU A 227 16.35 -31.37 -21.93
C GLU A 227 17.88 -31.49 -22.02
N ARG A 228 18.62 -31.08 -20.98
CA ARG A 228 20.08 -31.32 -20.89
C ARG A 228 20.41 -32.81 -20.80
N ALA A 229 19.63 -33.58 -20.05
CA ALA A 229 19.82 -35.03 -19.94
C ALA A 229 19.60 -35.76 -21.26
N LYS A 230 18.78 -35.20 -22.17
CA LYS A 230 18.58 -35.71 -23.54
C LYS A 230 19.70 -35.33 -24.52
N GLY A 231 20.80 -34.73 -24.05
CA GLY A 231 21.95 -34.38 -24.88
C GLY A 231 21.72 -33.18 -25.80
N ARG A 232 20.61 -32.46 -25.67
CA ARG A 232 20.43 -31.17 -26.33
C ARG A 232 21.24 -30.13 -25.56
N ASN A 233 22.03 -29.34 -26.27
CA ASN A 233 22.56 -28.09 -25.74
C ASN A 233 21.36 -27.24 -25.35
N ALA A 234 21.02 -27.23 -24.06
CA ALA A 234 19.96 -26.41 -23.51
C ALA A 234 20.42 -24.95 -23.50
N ASP A 235 20.51 -24.39 -24.70
CA ASP A 235 20.70 -22.99 -24.94
C ASP A 235 19.44 -22.23 -24.52
N MET A 236 19.58 -20.92 -24.25
CA MET A 236 18.43 -20.07 -23.89
C MET A 236 17.34 -20.01 -24.98
N ASN A 237 17.62 -20.51 -26.18
CA ASN A 237 16.72 -20.54 -27.34
C ASN A 237 15.97 -21.87 -27.53
N THR A 238 16.16 -22.88 -26.68
CA THR A 238 15.36 -24.11 -26.77
C THR A 238 13.92 -23.82 -26.35
N GLN A 239 12.96 -24.02 -27.26
CA GLN A 239 11.53 -23.91 -26.95
C GLN A 239 11.15 -24.96 -25.89
N LEU A 240 11.01 -24.51 -24.65
CA LEU A 240 10.53 -25.33 -23.55
C LEU A 240 9.01 -25.46 -23.65
N ASP A 241 8.50 -26.69 -23.51
CA ASP A 241 7.06 -26.91 -23.38
C ASP A 241 6.55 -26.35 -22.04
N LEU A 242 5.67 -25.36 -22.14
CA LEU A 242 5.07 -24.66 -21.01
C LEU A 242 3.65 -25.12 -20.70
N SER A 243 3.14 -26.15 -21.39
CA SER A 243 1.76 -26.62 -21.25
C SER A 243 1.45 -27.11 -19.82
N GLY A 244 2.45 -27.66 -19.12
CA GLY A 244 2.35 -28.12 -17.73
C GLY A 244 2.72 -27.09 -16.67
N ARG A 245 2.86 -25.80 -17.03
CA ARG A 245 3.26 -24.77 -16.07
C ARG A 245 2.22 -24.60 -14.95
N PRO A 246 2.64 -24.26 -13.72
CA PRO A 246 1.69 -23.88 -12.67
C PRO A 246 0.84 -22.70 -13.16
N LYS A 247 -0.46 -22.71 -12.86
CA LYS A 247 -1.37 -21.61 -13.14
C LYS A 247 -1.43 -20.70 -11.91
N PHE A 248 -1.31 -19.40 -12.13
CA PHE A 248 -1.52 -18.43 -11.06
C PHE A 248 -3.02 -18.26 -10.84
N GLU A 249 -3.47 -18.54 -9.62
CA GLU A 249 -4.83 -18.27 -9.18
C GLU A 249 -4.80 -17.05 -8.27
N TYR A 250 -5.39 -15.94 -8.74
CA TYR A 250 -5.55 -14.76 -7.91
C TYR A 250 -6.61 -15.03 -6.84
N LYS A 251 -6.24 -14.75 -5.59
CA LYS A 251 -7.16 -14.76 -4.45
C LYS A 251 -7.30 -13.33 -3.97
N GLU A 252 -8.54 -12.88 -3.89
CA GLU A 252 -8.88 -11.58 -3.32
C GLU A 252 -8.37 -11.44 -1.89
N THR A 253 -8.03 -10.22 -1.48
CA THR A 253 -7.70 -9.94 -0.08
C THR A 253 -8.93 -10.19 0.80
N PRO A 254 -8.84 -11.06 1.82
CA PRO A 254 -9.93 -11.30 2.76
C PRO A 254 -10.42 -10.01 3.40
N PHE A 255 -11.75 -9.89 3.55
CA PHE A 255 -12.38 -8.70 4.13
C PHE A 255 -11.82 -8.31 5.52
N ILE A 256 -11.50 -9.29 6.36
CA ILE A 256 -10.92 -9.04 7.69
C ILE A 256 -9.58 -8.29 7.62
N LEU A 257 -8.76 -8.57 6.59
CA LEU A 257 -7.50 -7.86 6.39
C LEU A 257 -7.74 -6.44 5.86
N ARG A 258 -8.78 -6.23 5.04
CA ARG A 258 -9.20 -4.90 4.57
C ARG A 258 -9.62 -4.02 5.75
N ILE A 259 -10.48 -4.52 6.64
CA ILE A 259 -10.87 -3.81 7.87
C ILE A 259 -9.67 -3.54 8.77
N ALA A 260 -8.81 -4.53 9.00
CA ALA A 260 -7.66 -4.36 9.87
C ALA A 260 -6.71 -3.26 9.37
N ALA A 261 -6.51 -3.17 8.05
CA ALA A 261 -5.71 -2.11 7.44
C ALA A 261 -6.40 -0.74 7.50
N ALA A 262 -7.73 -0.69 7.38
CA ALA A 262 -8.52 0.54 7.50
C ALA A 262 -8.70 1.02 8.95
N ALA A 263 -8.38 0.20 9.97
CA ALA A 263 -8.71 0.48 11.37
C ALA A 263 -8.10 1.79 11.90
N VAL A 264 -6.83 2.06 11.60
CA VAL A 264 -6.16 3.30 12.07
C VAL A 264 -6.76 4.55 11.41
N PRO A 265 -6.91 4.63 10.07
CA PRO A 265 -7.64 5.74 9.44
C PRO A 265 -9.08 5.94 9.97
N ILE A 266 -9.82 4.85 10.20
CA ILE A 266 -11.18 4.91 10.77
C ILE A 266 -11.14 5.49 12.20
N LEU A 267 -10.17 5.08 13.01
CA LEU A 267 -9.99 5.58 14.36
C LEU A 267 -9.76 7.10 14.36
N PHE A 268 -8.94 7.64 13.46
CA PHE A 268 -8.75 9.09 13.33
C PHE A 268 -10.06 9.82 13.01
N LEU A 269 -10.88 9.29 12.08
CA LEU A 269 -12.20 9.87 11.78
C LEU A 269 -13.14 9.86 12.99
N ILE A 270 -13.14 8.79 13.77
CA ILE A 270 -13.93 8.70 15.00
C ILE A 270 -13.43 9.73 16.03
N ILE A 271 -12.11 9.86 16.20
CA ILE A 271 -11.50 10.87 17.09
C ILE A 271 -11.91 12.28 16.66
N PHE A 272 -11.86 12.61 15.36
CA PHE A 272 -12.31 13.90 14.86
C PHE A 272 -13.78 14.15 15.16
N ASN A 273 -14.66 13.17 14.93
CA ASN A 273 -16.08 13.29 15.25
C ASN A 273 -16.29 13.58 16.75
N ILE A 274 -15.64 12.82 17.64
CA ILE A 274 -15.74 13.03 19.09
C ILE A 274 -15.21 14.43 19.46
N LEU A 275 -14.06 14.83 18.91
CA LEU A 275 -13.45 16.13 19.18
C LEU A 275 -14.38 17.28 18.79
N PHE A 276 -14.88 17.29 17.55
CA PHE A 276 -15.76 18.36 17.07
C PHE A 276 -17.14 18.33 17.74
N PHE A 277 -17.64 17.15 18.12
CA PHE A 277 -18.84 17.05 18.94
C PHE A 277 -18.66 17.74 20.30
N VAL A 278 -17.56 17.44 21.01
CA VAL A 278 -17.25 18.08 22.30
C VAL A 278 -17.06 19.60 22.14
N LEU A 279 -16.39 20.04 21.08
CA LEU A 279 -16.21 21.46 20.78
C LEU A 279 -17.54 22.17 20.50
N ALA A 280 -18.42 21.56 19.70
CA ALA A 280 -19.75 22.08 19.40
C ALA A 280 -20.60 22.20 20.67
N VAL A 281 -20.66 21.16 21.51
CA VAL A 281 -21.40 21.19 22.78
C VAL A 281 -20.85 22.25 23.73
N LYS A 282 -19.52 22.34 23.89
CA LYS A 282 -18.91 23.38 24.74
C LYS A 282 -19.17 24.79 24.22
N ALA A 283 -19.15 24.99 22.91
CA ALA A 283 -19.45 26.29 22.31
C ALA A 283 -20.93 26.66 22.50
N PHE A 284 -21.83 25.69 22.32
CA PHE A 284 -23.26 25.85 22.56
C PHE A 284 -23.57 26.21 24.02
N LEU A 285 -22.98 25.50 24.99
CA LEU A 285 -23.19 25.78 26.43
C LEU A 285 -22.65 27.16 26.87
N ARG A 286 -21.67 27.72 26.15
CA ARG A 286 -21.13 29.06 26.40
C ARG A 286 -21.86 30.16 25.62
N TYR A 287 -22.83 29.80 24.78
CA TYR A 287 -23.59 30.76 23.99
C TYR A 287 -24.62 31.44 24.90
N ASP A 288 -24.25 32.60 25.43
CA ASP A 288 -25.13 33.42 26.26
C ASP A 288 -26.20 34.09 25.37
N VAL A 289 -27.47 33.76 25.63
CA VAL A 289 -28.63 34.28 24.90
C VAL A 289 -29.01 35.63 25.50
N ARG A 290 -28.28 36.69 25.12
CA ARG A 290 -28.61 38.08 25.44
C ARG A 290 -28.45 38.96 24.21
#